data_AF-A0A351HWL2-F1
#
_entry.id   AF-A0A351HWL2-F1
#
_cell.length_a   1.000
_cell.length_b   1.000
_cell.length_c   1.000
_cell.angle_alpha   90.00
_cell.angle_beta   90.00
_cell.angle_gamma   90.00
#
_symmetry.space_group_name_H-M   'P 1'
#
loop_
_entity.id
_entity.type
_entity.pdbx_description
1 polymer ?
#
loop_
_entity_poly.entity_id
_entity_poly.type
_entity_poly.pdbx_seq_one_letter_code
_entity_poly.pdbx_strand_id
1 'polypeptide(L)'
;CAPTGETLSLLKFPELMCWYMDKFFPVGKVAVRILSPVSKSLFKIQLPDRHAMSDIETLYVKLIELQELLKNKDVSSVRLVTIPEKMVVAETKRNYMYMKLYNYNVDGIFINRILPREIGNPFFAKWITIQKKYIAEIEACFDQIPKYYIPWYDTDLLGLDAINRICTEVFTDSCDLFAIKADIAGEKYAQTATGYELKLFLPNITKDAVAVNLAGSDVIVKIGNYKRNIPLPNSLRGMTVSSAKFDQSTLVIAFQ
;
A
#
# COMPACT_ATOMS: atom_id res chain seq x y z
N CYS A 1 3.95 15.02 3.26
CA CYS A 1 4.20 13.73 2.59
C CYS A 1 5.07 13.96 1.37
N ALA A 2 6.03 13.07 1.13
CA ALA A 2 6.83 13.08 -0.10
C ALA A 2 5.93 12.77 -1.33
N PRO A 3 6.36 13.12 -2.56
CA PRO A 3 5.67 12.72 -3.78
C PRO A 3 5.37 11.22 -3.81
N THR A 4 4.30 10.81 -4.49
CA THR A 4 3.70 9.51 -4.18
C THR A 4 4.64 8.32 -4.39
N GLY A 5 5.51 8.35 -5.40
CA GLY A 5 6.53 7.30 -5.63
C GLY A 5 7.54 7.13 -4.48
N GLU A 6 7.92 8.22 -3.80
CA GLU A 6 8.84 8.19 -2.66
C GLU A 6 8.14 7.66 -1.40
N THR A 7 6.91 8.11 -1.14
CA THR A 7 6.09 7.61 -0.02
C THR A 7 5.82 6.11 -0.15
N LEU A 8 5.47 5.62 -1.34
CA LEU A 8 5.29 4.17 -1.55
C LEU A 8 6.59 3.41 -1.27
N SER A 9 7.74 3.96 -1.68
CA SER A 9 9.03 3.32 -1.45
C SER A 9 9.40 3.22 0.03
N LEU A 10 9.03 4.22 0.83
CA LEU A 10 9.18 4.18 2.28
C LEU A 10 8.24 3.16 2.93
N LEU A 11 7.02 3.02 2.42
CA LEU A 11 6.03 2.07 2.96
C LEU A 11 6.34 0.59 2.66
N LYS A 12 7.08 0.26 1.59
CA LYS A 12 7.58 -1.11 1.34
C LYS A 12 8.87 -1.42 2.10
N PHE A 13 9.63 -0.39 2.45
CA PHE A 13 10.99 -0.56 2.95
C PHE A 13 11.05 -1.43 4.22
N PRO A 14 10.16 -1.23 5.23
CA PRO A 14 10.11 -2.11 6.39
C PRO A 14 9.97 -3.59 6.02
N GLU A 15 9.01 -3.95 5.15
CA GLU A 15 8.76 -5.34 4.76
C GLU A 15 9.93 -5.96 3.97
N LEU A 16 10.55 -5.17 3.08
CA LEU A 16 11.72 -5.61 2.32
C LEU A 16 12.95 -5.82 3.20
N MET A 17 13.19 -4.92 4.16
CA MET A 17 14.29 -5.07 5.12
C MET A 17 14.03 -6.24 6.06
N CYS A 18 12.78 -6.46 6.47
CA CYS A 18 12.42 -7.63 7.26
C CYS A 18 12.80 -8.93 6.56
N TRP A 19 12.34 -9.07 5.32
CA TRP A 19 12.66 -10.21 4.47
C TRP A 19 14.18 -10.37 4.23
N TYR A 20 14.90 -9.29 3.97
CA TYR A 20 16.35 -9.34 3.75
C TYR A 20 17.10 -9.82 5.00
N MET A 21 16.73 -9.30 6.17
CA MET A 21 17.35 -9.67 7.43
C MET A 21 17.06 -11.13 7.78
N ASP A 22 15.82 -11.59 7.65
CA ASP A 22 15.47 -13.01 7.87
C ASP A 22 16.27 -13.96 6.97
N LYS A 23 16.54 -13.55 5.73
CA LYS A 23 17.24 -14.38 4.74
C LYS A 23 18.77 -14.37 4.91
N PHE A 24 19.37 -13.21 5.12
CA PHE A 24 20.82 -13.02 5.05
C PHE A 24 21.51 -12.94 6.42
N PHE A 25 20.82 -12.50 7.46
CA PHE A 25 21.41 -12.34 8.79
C PHE A 25 21.83 -13.66 9.46
N PRO A 26 21.09 -14.79 9.32
CA PRO A 26 21.53 -16.09 9.82
C PRO A 26 22.85 -16.54 9.17
N VAL A 27 23.03 -16.26 7.87
CA VAL A 27 24.25 -16.56 7.11
C VAL A 27 25.41 -15.68 7.58
N GLY A 28 25.14 -14.39 7.84
CA GLY A 28 26.11 -13.44 8.38
C GLY A 28 26.65 -13.84 9.76
N LYS A 29 25.78 -14.24 10.70
CA LYS A 29 26.21 -14.68 12.05
C LYS A 29 27.11 -15.92 12.00
N VAL A 30 26.80 -16.88 11.14
CA VAL A 30 27.61 -18.10 10.95
C VAL A 30 28.93 -17.78 10.25
N ALA A 31 28.89 -16.97 9.18
CA ALA A 31 30.08 -16.58 8.43
C ALA A 31 31.05 -15.72 9.26
N VAL A 32 30.57 -14.76 10.05
CA VAL A 32 31.41 -13.94 10.95
C VAL A 32 32.09 -14.80 12.01
N ARG A 33 31.38 -15.81 12.55
CA ARG A 33 31.96 -16.73 13.56
C ARG A 33 33.06 -17.62 12.97
N ILE A 34 32.97 -17.99 11.69
CA ILE A 34 33.94 -18.85 10.99
C ILE A 34 35.10 -18.04 10.39
N LEU A 35 34.83 -16.84 9.87
CA LEU A 35 35.82 -15.98 9.19
C LEU A 35 36.55 -15.04 10.14
N SER A 36 36.04 -14.82 11.35
CA SER A 36 36.67 -13.99 12.40
C SER A 36 38.17 -14.26 12.62
N PRO A 37 38.68 -15.52 12.59
CA PRO A 37 40.10 -15.78 12.82
C PRO A 37 40.98 -15.51 11.58
N VAL A 38 40.41 -15.48 10.37
CA VAL A 38 41.16 -15.50 9.09
C VAL A 38 40.98 -14.21 8.28
N SER A 39 39.97 -13.40 8.57
CA SER A 39 39.60 -12.21 7.79
C SER A 39 40.57 -11.03 7.92
N LYS A 40 41.34 -10.93 9.01
CA LYS A 40 42.23 -9.77 9.25
C LYS A 40 43.33 -9.60 8.20
N SER A 41 43.68 -10.64 7.43
CA SER A 41 44.83 -10.59 6.50
C SER A 41 44.50 -10.75 5.01
N LEU A 42 43.40 -11.42 4.62
CA LEU A 42 43.15 -11.76 3.21
C LEU A 42 42.13 -10.87 2.50
N PHE A 43 41.12 -10.36 3.21
CA PHE A 43 40.04 -9.59 2.61
C PHE A 43 40.02 -8.22 3.28
N LYS A 44 40.41 -7.15 2.56
CA LYS A 44 40.34 -5.74 3.00
C LYS A 44 38.90 -5.24 3.19
N ILE A 45 38.04 -6.07 3.76
CA ILE A 45 36.63 -5.81 4.06
C ILE A 45 36.56 -5.73 5.59
N GLN A 46 36.26 -4.54 6.11
CA GLN A 46 35.95 -4.39 7.52
C GLN A 46 34.64 -5.11 7.78
N LEU A 47 34.70 -6.28 8.42
CA LEU A 47 33.51 -6.95 8.91
C LEU A 47 32.85 -6.07 9.97
N PRO A 48 31.52 -5.96 9.99
CA PRO A 48 30.81 -5.19 11.00
C PRO A 48 31.24 -5.62 12.40
N ASP A 49 31.56 -4.66 13.26
CA ASP A 49 31.86 -4.96 14.66
C ASP A 49 30.57 -5.30 15.43
N ARG A 50 30.73 -5.70 16.69
CA ARG A 50 29.60 -6.11 17.52
C ARG A 50 28.61 -4.97 17.80
N HIS A 51 29.08 -3.71 17.80
CA HIS A 51 28.24 -2.54 18.02
C HIS A 51 27.39 -2.26 16.79
N ALA A 52 27.99 -2.25 15.61
CA ALA A 52 27.29 -2.08 14.33
C ALA A 52 26.21 -3.17 14.14
N MET A 53 26.49 -4.41 14.54
CA MET A 53 25.50 -5.48 14.52
C MET A 53 24.33 -5.22 15.47
N SER A 54 24.60 -4.68 16.66
CA SER A 54 23.56 -4.30 17.65
C SER A 54 22.67 -3.15 17.15
N ASP A 55 23.26 -2.16 16.47
CA ASP A 55 22.51 -1.03 15.91
C ASP A 55 21.57 -1.50 14.79
N ILE A 56 22.05 -2.44 13.95
CA ILE A 56 21.23 -3.07 12.91
C ILE A 56 20.06 -3.84 13.52
N GLU A 57 20.29 -4.63 14.58
CA GLU A 57 19.21 -5.34 15.30
C GLU A 57 18.19 -4.35 15.90
N THR A 58 18.64 -3.24 16.46
CA THR A 58 17.75 -2.19 17.01
C THR A 58 16.93 -1.52 15.93
N LEU A 59 17.56 -1.16 14.79
CA LEU A 59 16.86 -0.58 13.65
C LEU A 59 15.81 -1.55 13.09
N TYR A 60 16.16 -2.84 13.02
CA TYR A 60 15.27 -3.90 12.56
C TYR A 60 13.99 -3.98 13.42
N VAL A 61 14.13 -4.03 14.74
CA VAL A 61 12.97 -4.04 15.65
C VAL A 61 12.08 -2.81 15.45
N LYS A 62 12.67 -1.62 15.37
CA LYS A 62 11.92 -0.37 15.12
C LYS A 62 11.18 -0.37 13.78
N LEU A 63 11.76 -0.99 12.74
CA LEU A 63 11.11 -1.11 11.43
C LEU A 63 9.90 -2.04 11.48
N ILE A 64 9.98 -3.14 12.24
CA ILE A 64 8.83 -4.03 12.48
C ILE A 64 7.73 -3.28 13.22
N GLU A 65 8.05 -2.62 14.32
CA GLU A 65 7.07 -1.84 15.11
C GLU A 65 6.38 -0.77 14.26
N LEU A 66 7.14 -0.06 13.42
CA LEU A 66 6.58 0.91 12.48
C LEU A 66 5.66 0.24 11.46
N GLN A 67 6.05 -0.91 10.91
CA GLN A 67 5.21 -1.64 9.95
C GLN A 67 3.90 -2.13 10.58
N GLU A 68 3.98 -2.67 11.80
CA GLU A 68 2.80 -3.11 12.56
C GLU A 68 1.87 -1.94 12.85
N LEU A 69 2.41 -0.80 13.29
CA LEU A 69 1.64 0.43 13.52
C LEU A 69 0.92 0.89 12.24
N LEU A 70 1.65 1.01 11.12
CA LEU A 70 1.08 1.50 9.86
C LEU A 70 0.06 0.53 9.25
N LYS A 71 0.17 -0.77 9.54
CA LYS A 71 -0.78 -1.80 9.08
C LYS A 71 -1.92 -2.07 10.07
N ASN A 72 -1.85 -1.53 11.29
CA ASN A 72 -2.90 -1.67 12.28
C ASN A 72 -4.14 -0.85 11.88
N LYS A 73 -5.19 -1.57 11.47
CA LYS A 73 -6.42 -0.98 10.94
C LYS A 73 -7.29 -0.31 12.00
N ASP A 74 -6.99 -0.51 13.29
CA ASP A 74 -7.73 0.11 14.39
C ASP A 74 -7.19 1.50 14.75
N VAL A 75 -5.94 1.80 14.39
CA VAL A 75 -5.26 3.06 14.78
C VAL A 75 -4.61 3.81 13.62
N SER A 76 -4.48 3.20 12.43
CA SER A 76 -3.91 3.83 11.24
C SER A 76 -4.78 3.64 9.99
N SER A 77 -4.85 4.69 9.17
CA SER A 77 -5.43 4.65 7.84
C SER A 77 -4.72 5.59 6.86
N VAL A 78 -4.92 5.31 5.57
CA VAL A 78 -4.42 6.09 4.44
C VAL A 78 -5.61 6.66 3.69
N ARG A 79 -5.58 7.98 3.45
CA ARG A 79 -6.55 8.65 2.59
C ARG A 79 -5.87 9.22 1.37
N LEU A 80 -6.42 8.88 0.22
CA LEU A 80 -5.89 9.32 -1.06
C LEU A 80 -6.42 10.72 -1.36
N VAL A 81 -5.60 11.55 -1.98
CA VAL A 81 -6.03 12.84 -2.53
C VAL A 81 -5.76 12.80 -4.01
N THR A 82 -6.77 13.14 -4.81
CA THR A 82 -6.68 13.12 -6.28
C THR A 82 -7.33 14.36 -6.87
N ILE A 83 -7.00 14.62 -8.12
CA ILE A 83 -7.67 15.61 -8.96
C ILE A 83 -8.25 14.84 -10.15
N PRO A 84 -9.48 15.15 -10.61
CA PRO A 84 -10.13 14.48 -11.74
C PRO A 84 -9.49 14.84 -13.10
N GLU A 85 -8.22 14.48 -13.25
CA GLU A 85 -7.39 14.63 -14.44
C GLU A 85 -6.75 13.29 -14.80
N LYS A 86 -6.64 13.00 -16.10
CA LYS A 86 -6.24 11.68 -16.63
C LYS A 86 -5.03 11.06 -15.93
N MET A 87 -3.93 11.80 -15.85
CA MET A 87 -2.66 11.30 -15.32
C MET A 87 -2.74 11.10 -13.81
N VAL A 88 -3.35 12.04 -13.09
CA VAL A 88 -3.51 12.01 -11.63
C VAL A 88 -4.43 10.87 -11.20
N VAL A 89 -5.52 10.62 -11.93
CA VAL A 89 -6.41 9.47 -11.69
C VAL A 89 -5.68 8.15 -11.94
N ALA A 90 -4.95 8.04 -13.04
CA ALA A 90 -4.16 6.83 -13.33
C ALA A 90 -3.11 6.55 -12.25
N GLU A 91 -2.44 7.59 -11.75
CA GLU A 91 -1.49 7.48 -10.64
C GLU A 91 -2.20 7.06 -9.34
N THR A 92 -3.33 7.69 -9.02
CA THR A 92 -4.10 7.39 -7.81
C THR A 92 -4.61 5.95 -7.81
N LYS A 93 -5.08 5.43 -8.95
CA LYS A 93 -5.48 4.02 -9.13
C LYS A 93 -4.31 3.06 -8.89
N ARG A 94 -3.12 3.40 -9.38
CA ARG A 94 -1.89 2.62 -9.14
C ARG A 94 -1.50 2.63 -7.66
N ASN A 95 -1.61 3.78 -7.00
CA ASN A 95 -1.31 3.93 -5.58
C ASN A 95 -2.28 3.12 -4.73
N TYR A 96 -3.57 3.13 -5.08
CA TYR A 96 -4.57 2.33 -4.39
C TYR A 96 -4.29 0.84 -4.47
N MET A 97 -4.02 0.33 -5.68
CA MET A 97 -3.59 -1.05 -5.89
C MET A 97 -2.39 -1.40 -5.03
N TYR A 98 -1.38 -0.51 -4.98
CA TYR A 98 -0.19 -0.72 -4.18
C TYR A 98 -0.49 -0.79 -2.67
N MET A 99 -1.28 0.15 -2.14
CA MET A 99 -1.65 0.13 -0.72
C MET A 99 -2.37 -1.18 -0.37
N LYS A 100 -3.26 -1.65 -1.25
CA LYS A 100 -3.94 -2.93 -1.09
C LYS A 100 -2.99 -4.12 -1.18
N LEU A 101 -2.06 -4.11 -2.14
CA LEU A 101 -1.03 -5.13 -2.28
C LEU A 101 -0.23 -5.29 -0.99
N TYR A 102 0.11 -4.21 -0.28
CA TYR A 102 0.86 -4.23 0.98
C TYR A 102 -0.03 -4.30 2.24
N ASN A 103 -1.35 -4.48 2.07
CA ASN A 103 -2.34 -4.59 3.15
C ASN A 103 -2.44 -3.34 4.05
N TYR A 104 -2.25 -2.14 3.50
CA TYR A 104 -2.54 -0.88 4.18
C TYR A 104 -4.04 -0.57 4.17
N ASN A 105 -4.54 -0.02 5.28
CA ASN A 105 -5.93 0.40 5.40
C ASN A 105 -6.17 1.69 4.62
N VAL A 106 -6.81 1.61 3.45
CA VAL A 106 -7.22 2.81 2.70
C VAL A 106 -8.70 3.04 2.95
N ASP A 107 -9.04 4.13 3.63
CA ASP A 107 -10.38 4.35 4.19
C ASP A 107 -11.12 5.57 3.60
N GLY A 108 -10.55 6.20 2.58
CA GLY A 108 -11.19 7.32 1.89
C GLY A 108 -10.38 7.91 0.75
N ILE A 109 -11.07 8.67 -0.10
CA ILE A 109 -10.47 9.45 -1.17
C ILE A 109 -11.08 10.85 -1.21
N PHE A 110 -10.22 11.87 -1.24
CA PHE A 110 -10.57 13.26 -1.48
C PHE A 110 -10.37 13.59 -2.96
N ILE A 111 -11.44 14.03 -3.62
CA ILE A 111 -11.46 14.44 -5.01
C ILE A 111 -11.45 15.97 -5.02
N ASN A 112 -10.27 16.54 -5.23
CA ASN A 112 -10.01 17.96 -5.12
C ASN A 112 -10.21 18.70 -6.45
N ARG A 113 -10.43 20.02 -6.38
CA ARG A 113 -10.58 20.95 -7.51
C ARG A 113 -11.74 20.60 -8.44
N ILE A 114 -12.90 20.31 -7.86
CA ILE A 114 -14.11 20.08 -8.64
C ILE A 114 -14.65 21.41 -9.18
N LEU A 115 -14.81 21.50 -10.49
CA LEU A 115 -15.36 22.67 -11.15
C LEU A 115 -16.85 22.82 -10.81
N PRO A 116 -17.32 24.04 -10.52
CA PRO A 116 -18.74 24.31 -10.40
C PRO A 116 -19.52 23.86 -11.64
N ARG A 117 -20.73 23.33 -11.45
CA ARG A 117 -21.56 22.82 -12.57
C ARG A 117 -22.06 23.94 -13.48
N GLU A 118 -22.24 25.14 -12.94
CA GLU A 118 -22.82 26.30 -13.62
C GLU A 118 -21.87 27.49 -13.58
N ILE A 119 -20.86 27.47 -14.44
CA ILE A 119 -19.92 28.61 -14.60
C ILE A 119 -20.47 29.64 -15.61
N GLY A 120 -21.56 29.32 -16.31
CA GLY A 120 -22.17 30.21 -17.33
C GLY A 120 -21.24 30.53 -18.52
N ASN A 121 -20.13 29.82 -18.65
CA ASN A 121 -19.08 30.13 -19.62
C ASN A 121 -18.81 28.94 -20.55
N PRO A 122 -19.04 29.09 -21.88
CA PRO A 122 -18.80 28.04 -22.88
C PRO A 122 -17.37 27.46 -22.88
N PHE A 123 -16.37 28.25 -22.49
CA PHE A 123 -14.97 27.81 -22.40
C PHE A 123 -14.81 26.62 -21.45
N PHE A 124 -15.52 26.62 -20.32
CA PHE A 124 -15.41 25.57 -19.31
C PHE A 124 -16.29 24.35 -19.58
N ALA A 125 -17.22 24.41 -20.54
CA ALA A 125 -18.15 23.31 -20.82
C ALA A 125 -17.42 22.00 -21.17
N LYS A 126 -16.34 22.09 -21.96
CA LYS A 126 -15.50 20.93 -22.31
C LYS A 126 -14.73 20.39 -21.10
N TRP A 127 -14.21 21.27 -20.25
CA TRP A 127 -13.47 20.89 -19.03
C TRP A 127 -14.37 20.18 -18.04
N ILE A 128 -15.57 20.70 -17.79
CA ILE A 128 -16.58 20.07 -16.94
C ILE A 128 -16.95 18.67 -17.47
N THR A 129 -17.09 18.52 -18.79
CA THR A 129 -17.40 17.22 -19.41
C THR A 129 -16.26 16.21 -19.22
N ILE A 130 -15.01 16.64 -19.42
CA ILE A 130 -13.83 15.80 -19.19
C ILE A 130 -13.72 15.44 -17.70
N GLN A 131 -13.95 16.41 -16.81
CA GLN A 131 -13.87 16.20 -15.37
C GLN A 131 -14.92 15.20 -14.89
N LYS A 132 -16.18 15.31 -15.37
CA LYS A 132 -17.26 14.34 -15.09
C LYS A 132 -16.87 12.91 -15.48
N LYS A 133 -16.21 12.73 -16.62
CA LYS A 133 -15.71 11.41 -17.04
C LYS A 133 -14.72 10.82 -16.02
N TYR A 134 -13.76 11.63 -15.55
CA TYR A 134 -12.76 11.15 -14.60
C TYR A 134 -13.32 10.97 -13.19
N ILE A 135 -14.30 11.79 -12.78
CA ILE A 135 -15.04 11.57 -11.53
C ILE A 135 -15.77 10.22 -11.56
N ALA A 136 -16.48 9.90 -12.66
CA ALA A 136 -17.14 8.60 -12.81
C ALA A 136 -16.14 7.43 -12.80
N GLU A 137 -14.96 7.62 -13.39
CA GLU A 137 -13.88 6.63 -13.32
C GLU A 137 -13.39 6.42 -11.87
N ILE A 138 -13.20 7.50 -11.11
CA ILE A 138 -12.85 7.42 -9.68
C ILE A 138 -13.96 6.69 -8.90
N GLU A 139 -15.22 7.06 -9.10
CA GLU A 139 -16.35 6.46 -8.39
C GLU A 139 -16.44 4.95 -8.57
N ALA A 140 -16.19 4.47 -9.80
CA ALA A 140 -16.16 3.04 -10.12
C ALA A 140 -14.94 2.31 -9.52
N CYS A 141 -13.77 2.96 -9.45
CA CYS A 141 -12.54 2.31 -8.98
C CYS A 141 -12.40 2.29 -7.45
N PHE A 142 -13.09 3.21 -6.78
CA PHE A 142 -13.03 3.45 -5.34
C PHE A 142 -14.42 3.25 -4.71
N ASP A 143 -15.20 2.31 -5.25
CA ASP A 143 -16.57 2.01 -4.87
C ASP A 143 -16.70 1.63 -3.39
N GLN A 144 -15.74 0.89 -2.85
CA GLN A 144 -15.70 0.38 -1.47
C GLN A 144 -15.24 1.39 -0.42
N ILE A 145 -14.83 2.61 -0.81
CA ILE A 145 -14.36 3.63 0.14
C ILE A 145 -15.15 4.93 0.03
N PRO A 146 -15.31 5.67 1.15
CA PRO A 146 -15.87 7.02 1.16
C PRO A 146 -15.16 7.95 0.18
N LYS A 147 -15.96 8.78 -0.49
CA LYS A 147 -15.51 9.78 -1.46
C LYS A 147 -15.91 11.16 -0.96
N TYR A 148 -14.96 12.08 -0.90
CA TYR A 148 -15.17 13.45 -0.45
C TYR A 148 -14.89 14.40 -1.61
N TYR A 149 -15.87 15.22 -1.97
CA TYR A 149 -15.83 16.07 -3.15
C TYR A 149 -15.52 17.50 -2.72
N ILE A 150 -14.32 17.98 -3.05
CA ILE A 150 -13.87 19.32 -2.65
C ILE A 150 -14.00 20.26 -3.86
N PRO A 151 -14.82 21.33 -3.77
CA PRO A 151 -14.94 22.34 -4.81
C PRO A 151 -13.60 23.02 -5.11
N TRP A 152 -13.47 23.54 -6.32
CA TRP A 152 -12.39 24.46 -6.62
C TRP A 152 -12.72 25.85 -6.09
N TYR A 153 -11.95 26.29 -5.10
CA TYR A 153 -12.08 27.62 -4.50
C TYR A 153 -11.39 28.69 -5.34
N ASP A 154 -11.94 29.90 -5.26
CA ASP A 154 -11.50 31.11 -5.96
C ASP A 154 -10.28 31.78 -5.33
N THR A 155 -9.94 31.40 -4.09
CA THR A 155 -8.81 31.90 -3.34
C THR A 155 -7.95 30.77 -2.79
N ASP A 156 -6.70 31.09 -2.46
CA ASP A 156 -5.84 30.17 -1.74
C ASP A 156 -6.40 29.95 -0.33
N LEU A 157 -6.51 28.67 0.06
CA LEU A 157 -7.07 28.26 1.34
C LEU A 157 -6.02 28.39 2.45
N LEU A 158 -5.90 29.60 3.01
CA LEU A 158 -4.96 29.93 4.07
C LEU A 158 -5.69 30.31 5.36
N GLY A 159 -5.21 29.78 6.49
CA GLY A 159 -5.72 30.11 7.82
C GLY A 159 -6.99 29.34 8.23
N LEU A 160 -7.47 29.62 9.44
CA LEU A 160 -8.58 28.91 10.06
C LEU A 160 -9.92 29.16 9.35
N ASP A 161 -10.14 30.35 8.80
CA ASP A 161 -11.39 30.68 8.11
C ASP A 161 -11.57 29.83 6.84
N ALA A 162 -10.49 29.61 6.10
CA ALA A 162 -10.49 28.72 4.93
C ALA A 162 -10.80 27.27 5.33
N ILE A 163 -10.25 26.79 6.45
CA ILE A 163 -10.54 25.45 6.98
C ILE A 163 -12.02 25.35 7.37
N ASN A 164 -12.54 26.33 8.10
CA ASN A 164 -13.95 26.37 8.52
C ASN A 164 -14.91 26.39 7.33
N ARG A 165 -14.55 27.12 6.25
CA ARG A 165 -15.29 27.11 5.00
C ARG A 165 -15.39 25.71 4.40
N ILE A 166 -14.27 24.99 4.29
CA ILE A 166 -14.26 23.60 3.78
C ILE A 166 -15.09 22.68 4.69
N CYS A 167 -14.92 22.79 6.01
CA CYS A 167 -15.70 22.02 6.99
C CYS A 167 -17.20 22.21 6.80
N THR A 168 -17.64 23.45 6.61
CA THR A 168 -19.06 23.79 6.49
C THR A 168 -19.63 23.39 5.12
N GLU A 169 -18.89 23.58 4.03
CA GLU A 169 -19.36 23.32 2.66
C GLU A 169 -19.25 21.86 2.24
N VAL A 170 -18.23 21.14 2.70
CA VAL A 170 -17.93 19.76 2.24
C VAL A 170 -18.31 18.70 3.28
N PHE A 171 -18.19 19.04 4.56
CA PHE A 171 -18.31 18.07 5.65
C PHE A 171 -19.55 18.27 6.53
N THR A 172 -20.59 18.94 5.99
CA THR A 172 -21.80 19.37 6.71
C THR A 172 -22.54 18.21 7.39
N ASP A 173 -22.61 17.05 6.72
CA ASP A 173 -23.27 15.84 7.22
C ASP A 173 -22.28 14.78 7.75
N SER A 174 -21.01 15.14 7.89
CA SER A 174 -19.94 14.16 8.09
C SER A 174 -19.84 13.68 9.54
N CYS A 175 -20.10 12.38 9.69
CA CYS A 175 -19.56 11.53 10.75
C CYS A 175 -18.04 11.78 10.92
N ASP A 176 -17.56 11.76 12.16
CA ASP A 176 -16.18 12.03 12.58
C ASP A 176 -15.14 11.83 11.45
N LEU A 177 -14.63 12.94 10.92
CA LEU A 177 -13.67 12.91 9.82
C LEU A 177 -12.43 12.11 10.21
N PHE A 178 -12.03 12.08 11.49
CA PHE A 178 -10.85 11.35 11.93
C PHE A 178 -11.13 9.90 12.29
N ALA A 179 -12.40 9.47 12.30
CA ALA A 179 -12.74 8.08 12.53
C ALA A 179 -12.11 7.20 11.45
N ILE A 180 -11.41 6.17 11.91
CA ILE A 180 -10.82 5.17 11.05
C ILE A 180 -11.93 4.22 10.63
N LYS A 181 -12.10 4.06 9.32
CA LYS A 181 -13.03 3.10 8.76
C LYS A 181 -12.25 1.86 8.35
N ALA A 182 -12.57 0.73 8.96
CA ALA A 182 -11.90 -0.52 8.63
C ALA A 182 -12.24 -0.94 7.20
N ASP A 183 -11.22 -1.09 6.39
CA ASP A 183 -11.32 -1.65 5.06
C ASP A 183 -11.73 -3.14 5.08
N ILE A 184 -12.86 -3.46 4.43
CA ILE A 184 -13.49 -4.78 4.42
C ILE A 184 -12.75 -5.76 3.48
N ALA A 185 -12.03 -5.24 2.47
CA ALA A 185 -11.37 -6.02 1.41
C ALA A 185 -9.85 -5.83 1.43
N GLY A 186 -9.17 -6.71 2.19
CA GLY A 186 -7.71 -6.77 2.28
C GLY A 186 -7.19 -8.21 2.24
N GLU A 187 -6.01 -8.42 2.80
CA GLU A 187 -5.40 -9.75 2.95
C GLU A 187 -6.19 -10.61 3.95
N LYS A 188 -6.65 -11.78 3.52
CA LYS A 188 -7.37 -12.74 4.38
C LYS A 188 -6.87 -14.16 4.15
N TYR A 189 -6.65 -14.87 5.25
CA TYR A 189 -6.43 -16.32 5.25
C TYR A 189 -7.71 -17.02 5.67
N ALA A 190 -8.11 -18.05 4.93
CA ALA A 190 -9.25 -18.89 5.27
C ALA A 190 -8.84 -20.36 5.20
N GLN A 191 -9.19 -21.13 6.22
CA GLN A 191 -9.01 -22.58 6.20
C GLN A 191 -10.08 -23.22 5.30
N THR A 192 -9.67 -24.18 4.48
CA THR A 192 -10.56 -25.01 3.65
C THR A 192 -10.54 -26.45 4.14
N ALA A 193 -11.44 -27.30 3.62
CA ALA A 193 -11.53 -28.70 4.02
C ALA A 193 -10.23 -29.49 3.81
N THR A 194 -9.41 -29.10 2.83
CA THR A 194 -8.18 -29.81 2.45
C THR A 194 -6.92 -28.95 2.63
N GLY A 195 -7.03 -27.74 3.19
CA GLY A 195 -5.89 -26.82 3.22
C GLY A 195 -6.28 -25.38 3.57
N TYR A 196 -5.74 -24.41 2.82
CA TYR A 196 -5.96 -22.99 3.08
C TYR A 196 -6.05 -22.16 1.79
N GLU A 197 -6.68 -20.99 1.90
CA GLU A 197 -6.74 -19.97 0.86
C GLU A 197 -6.23 -18.63 1.36
N LEU A 198 -5.37 -17.99 0.58
CA LEU A 198 -4.99 -16.59 0.72
C LEU A 198 -5.77 -15.77 -0.31
N LYS A 199 -6.55 -14.80 0.17
CA LYS A 199 -7.29 -13.84 -0.65
C LYS A 199 -6.65 -12.47 -0.54
N LEU A 200 -6.33 -11.87 -1.68
CA LEU A 200 -5.74 -10.55 -1.80
C LEU A 200 -6.59 -9.70 -2.74
N PHE A 201 -7.21 -8.65 -2.20
CA PHE A 201 -7.89 -7.66 -3.02
C PHE A 201 -6.86 -6.77 -3.72
N LEU A 202 -6.92 -6.73 -5.05
CA LEU A 202 -6.01 -6.03 -5.96
C LEU A 202 -6.85 -5.29 -7.01
N PRO A 203 -7.34 -4.08 -6.68
CA PRO A 203 -8.18 -3.29 -7.59
C PRO A 203 -7.39 -2.82 -8.80
N ASN A 204 -8.10 -2.52 -9.89
CA ASN A 204 -7.54 -1.89 -11.10
C ASN A 204 -6.47 -2.71 -11.84
N ILE A 205 -6.47 -4.03 -11.68
CA ILE A 205 -5.51 -4.95 -12.30
C ILE A 205 -6.23 -5.96 -13.17
N THR A 206 -5.63 -6.26 -14.33
CA THR A 206 -6.05 -7.35 -15.20
C THR A 206 -5.29 -8.63 -14.82
N LYS A 207 -5.90 -9.79 -15.08
CA LYS A 207 -5.34 -11.10 -14.74
C LYS A 207 -3.91 -11.29 -15.27
N ASP A 208 -3.65 -10.86 -16.50
CA ASP A 208 -2.34 -11.05 -17.17
C ASP A 208 -1.21 -10.21 -16.57
N ALA A 209 -1.54 -9.22 -15.73
CA ALA A 209 -0.55 -8.39 -15.06
C ALA A 209 -0.06 -8.97 -13.73
N VAL A 210 -0.65 -10.07 -13.24
CA VAL A 210 -0.32 -10.69 -11.95
C VAL A 210 0.49 -11.96 -12.15
N ALA A 211 1.69 -12.00 -11.60
CA ALA A 211 2.51 -13.21 -11.51
C ALA A 211 2.66 -13.64 -10.05
N VAL A 212 2.41 -14.92 -9.79
CA VAL A 212 2.54 -15.53 -8.46
C VAL A 212 3.61 -16.61 -8.53
N ASN A 213 4.57 -16.56 -7.59
CA ASN A 213 5.61 -17.59 -7.46
C ASN A 213 5.78 -17.97 -5.99
N LEU A 214 6.11 -19.23 -5.74
CA LEU A 214 6.55 -19.69 -4.42
C LEU A 214 8.07 -19.64 -4.33
N ALA A 215 8.59 -19.16 -3.21
CA ALA A 215 10.01 -19.19 -2.92
C ALA A 215 10.25 -19.57 -1.44
N GLY A 216 10.55 -20.83 -1.18
CA GLY A 216 10.71 -21.33 0.19
C GLY A 216 9.40 -21.26 0.96
N SER A 217 9.36 -20.44 2.02
CA SER A 217 8.18 -20.20 2.85
C SER A 217 7.37 -18.96 2.46
N ASP A 218 7.66 -18.36 1.28
CA ASP A 218 7.07 -17.08 0.90
C ASP A 218 6.28 -17.21 -0.40
N VAL A 219 5.17 -16.48 -0.47
CA VAL A 219 4.42 -16.23 -1.70
C VAL A 219 4.85 -14.90 -2.27
N ILE A 220 5.39 -14.92 -3.47
CA ILE A 220 5.80 -13.73 -4.21
C ILE A 220 4.67 -13.34 -5.16
N VAL A 221 4.07 -12.18 -4.91
CA VAL A 221 3.10 -11.56 -5.81
C VAL A 221 3.79 -10.41 -6.55
N LYS A 222 3.81 -10.47 -7.88
CA LYS A 222 4.39 -9.45 -8.75
C LYS A 222 3.32 -8.85 -9.66
N ILE A 223 3.28 -7.51 -9.70
CA ILE A 223 2.36 -6.71 -10.52
C ILE A 223 3.16 -5.59 -11.18
N GLY A 224 3.50 -5.75 -12.46
CA GLY A 224 4.41 -4.83 -13.15
C GLY A 224 5.77 -4.71 -12.43
N ASN A 225 6.09 -3.51 -11.95
CA ASN A 225 7.33 -3.21 -11.21
C ASN A 225 7.20 -3.43 -9.70
N TYR A 226 6.02 -3.79 -9.21
CA TYR A 226 5.77 -4.03 -7.79
C TYR A 226 5.92 -5.51 -7.46
N LYS A 227 6.57 -5.80 -6.34
CA LYS A 227 6.81 -7.15 -5.85
C LYS A 227 6.62 -7.15 -4.33
N ARG A 228 5.74 -8.01 -3.84
CA ARG A 228 5.57 -8.28 -2.41
C ARG A 228 5.90 -9.74 -2.13
N ASN A 229 6.71 -9.97 -1.10
CA ASN A 229 6.97 -11.29 -0.55
C ASN A 229 6.12 -11.44 0.69
N ILE A 230 5.12 -12.31 0.65
CA ILE A 230 4.20 -12.56 1.75
C ILE A 230 4.71 -13.79 2.49
N PRO A 231 5.20 -13.65 3.73
CA PRO A 231 5.65 -14.80 4.51
C PRO A 231 4.44 -15.66 4.89
N LEU A 232 4.55 -16.97 4.70
CA LEU A 232 3.47 -17.88 5.03
C LEU A 232 3.47 -18.19 6.54
N PRO A 233 2.28 -18.21 7.18
CA PRO A 233 2.13 -18.69 8.54
C PRO A 233 2.69 -20.11 8.72
N ASN A 234 3.09 -20.45 9.95
CA ASN A 234 3.63 -21.77 10.26
C ASN A 234 2.69 -22.92 9.87
N SER A 235 1.37 -22.70 9.92
CA SER A 235 0.35 -23.66 9.51
C SER A 235 0.36 -24.00 8.02
N LEU A 236 0.97 -23.16 7.17
CA LEU A 236 1.09 -23.36 5.72
C LEU A 236 2.48 -23.89 5.31
N ARG A 237 3.40 -24.07 6.26
CA ARG A 237 4.75 -24.56 5.94
C ARG A 237 4.70 -25.98 5.40
N GLY A 238 5.30 -26.19 4.24
CA GLY A 238 5.35 -27.50 3.57
C GLY A 238 4.17 -27.78 2.64
N MET A 239 3.14 -26.92 2.64
CA MET A 239 2.05 -27.00 1.66
C MET A 239 2.51 -26.47 0.29
N THR A 240 1.88 -26.94 -0.77
CA THR A 240 2.14 -26.50 -2.15
C THR A 240 1.00 -25.63 -2.67
N VAL A 241 1.29 -24.72 -3.59
CA VAL A 241 0.23 -23.95 -4.27
C VAL A 241 -0.47 -24.88 -5.25
N SER A 242 -1.74 -25.18 -4.98
CA SER A 242 -2.58 -26.01 -5.85
C SER A 242 -3.19 -25.18 -6.97
N SER A 243 -3.49 -23.90 -6.73
CA SER A 243 -3.97 -22.98 -7.77
C SER A 243 -3.81 -21.51 -7.38
N ALA A 244 -3.71 -20.65 -8.40
CA ALA A 244 -3.83 -19.21 -8.26
C ALA A 244 -4.85 -18.71 -9.30
N LYS A 245 -5.91 -18.05 -8.83
CA LYS A 245 -6.99 -17.52 -9.68
C LYS A 245 -7.20 -16.04 -9.37
N PHE A 246 -7.40 -15.25 -10.41
CA PHE A 246 -7.75 -13.84 -10.29
C PHE A 246 -9.17 -13.65 -10.79
N ASP A 247 -10.07 -13.21 -9.91
CA ASP A 247 -11.47 -12.97 -10.22
C ASP A 247 -11.97 -11.73 -9.46
N GLN A 248 -12.78 -10.89 -10.12
CA GLN A 248 -13.37 -9.67 -9.53
C GLN A 248 -12.40 -8.86 -8.65
N SER A 249 -11.22 -8.53 -9.20
CA SER A 249 -10.16 -7.80 -8.48
C SER A 249 -9.62 -8.50 -7.22
N THR A 250 -9.82 -9.81 -7.08
CA THR A 250 -9.29 -10.61 -5.97
C THR A 250 -8.42 -11.73 -6.51
N LEU A 251 -7.18 -11.78 -6.04
CA LEU A 251 -6.29 -12.92 -6.22
C LEU A 251 -6.54 -13.93 -5.11
N VAL A 252 -6.92 -15.15 -5.49
CA VAL A 252 -7.12 -16.29 -4.59
C VAL A 252 -6.03 -17.31 -4.86
N ILE A 253 -5.23 -17.62 -3.83
CA ILE A 253 -4.16 -18.61 -3.88
C ILE A 253 -4.53 -19.74 -2.93
N ALA A 254 -4.67 -20.95 -3.45
CA ALA A 254 -5.01 -22.14 -2.68
C ALA A 254 -3.75 -22.95 -2.37
N PHE A 255 -3.67 -23.46 -1.14
CA PHE A 255 -2.59 -24.29 -0.62
C PHE A 255 -3.13 -25.65 -0.21
N GLN A 256 -2.44 -26.72 -0.61
CA GLN A 256 -2.73 -28.13 -0.26
C GLN A 256 -1.43 -28.88 0.08
#